data_AF-A0AAW1LNE2-F1
#
_entry.id   AF-A0AAW1LNE2-F1
#
_cell.length_a   1.000
_cell.length_b   1.000
_cell.length_c   1.000
_cell.angle_alpha   90.00
_cell.angle_beta   90.00
_cell.angle_gamma   90.00
#
_symmetry.space_group_name_H-M   'P 1'
#
loop_
_entity.id
_entity.type
_entity.pdbx_description
1 polymer ?
#
loop_
_entity_poly.entity_id
_entity_poly.type
_entity_poly.pdbx_seq_one_letter_code
_entity_poly.pdbx_strand_id
1 'polypeptide(L)'
;MSSDELEGSRDCHTFMKRAIEEAKTALERLEVPVGCVIVKDGKVIASGSNRTNETRNATRHAEMEAIDTLLLLWQKDGLSQSDVAKIFSECVLYVTCEPCIMCAAALSYVSLFQMFYERGNPNAPKPHRAVVQL
;
A
#
# COMPACT_ATOMS: atom_id res chain seq x y z
N MET A 1 21.98 -18.81 -1.42
CA MET A 1 21.02 -17.76 -1.78
C MET A 1 20.85 -17.88 -3.28
N SER A 2 19.68 -18.33 -3.74
CA SER A 2 19.43 -18.51 -5.17
C SER A 2 19.33 -17.14 -5.86
N SER A 3 19.60 -17.12 -7.16
CA SER A 3 19.51 -15.93 -8.02
C SER A 3 18.15 -15.23 -7.94
N ASP A 4 17.07 -15.97 -7.70
CA ASP A 4 15.70 -15.45 -7.62
C ASP A 4 15.42 -14.63 -6.34
N GLU A 5 16.07 -14.96 -5.21
CA GLU A 5 15.94 -14.19 -3.96
C GLU A 5 16.66 -12.83 -4.03
N LEU A 6 17.75 -12.76 -4.81
CA LEU A 6 18.55 -11.55 -5.03
C LEU A 6 17.90 -10.57 -6.03
N GLU A 7 17.01 -11.06 -6.89
CA GLU A 7 16.25 -10.25 -7.85
C GLU A 7 15.02 -9.62 -7.17
N GLY A 8 14.26 -10.41 -6.40
CA GLY A 8 13.17 -9.89 -5.57
C GLY A 8 13.62 -8.87 -4.50
N SER A 9 14.81 -9.04 -3.92
CA SER A 9 15.37 -8.12 -2.92
C SER A 9 15.76 -6.75 -3.51
N ARG A 10 16.26 -6.69 -4.76
CA ARG A 10 16.58 -5.42 -5.44
C ARG A 10 15.33 -4.62 -5.79
N ASP A 11 14.24 -5.31 -6.10
CA ASP A 11 12.96 -4.69 -6.45
C ASP A 11 12.28 -4.12 -5.21
N CYS A 12 12.26 -4.84 -4.08
CA CYS A 12 11.69 -4.34 -2.81
C CYS A 12 12.32 -3.01 -2.37
N HIS A 13 13.66 -2.88 -2.45
CA HIS A 13 14.35 -1.65 -2.09
C HIS A 13 13.98 -0.48 -3.04
N THR A 14 13.74 -0.78 -4.31
CA THR A 14 13.31 0.22 -5.30
C THR A 14 11.90 0.73 -5.01
N PHE A 15 10.96 -0.15 -4.67
CA PHE A 15 9.60 0.25 -4.31
C PHE A 15 9.56 0.99 -2.96
N MET A 16 10.34 0.57 -1.98
CA MET A 16 10.44 1.28 -0.71
C MET A 16 11.05 2.68 -0.88
N LYS A 17 12.04 2.85 -1.78
CA LYS A 17 12.55 4.19 -2.13
C LYS A 17 11.46 5.10 -2.69
N ARG A 18 10.57 4.59 -3.54
CA ARG A 18 9.42 5.35 -4.05
C ARG A 18 8.43 5.71 -2.93
N ALA A 19 8.17 4.80 -1.99
CA ALA A 19 7.35 5.12 -0.81
C ALA A 19 7.99 6.23 0.06
N ILE A 20 9.32 6.25 0.17
CA ILE A 20 10.06 7.32 0.86
C ILE A 20 9.98 8.65 0.09
N GLU A 21 9.99 8.64 -1.25
CA GLU A 21 9.75 9.84 -2.06
C GLU A 21 8.37 10.43 -1.78
N GLU A 22 7.32 9.60 -1.70
CA GLU A 22 5.99 10.05 -1.30
C GLU A 22 5.95 10.63 0.12
N ALA A 23 6.67 10.02 1.07
CA ALA A 23 6.78 10.54 2.44
C ALA A 23 7.46 11.91 2.49
N LYS A 24 8.45 12.16 1.62
CA LYS A 24 9.07 13.49 1.46
C LYS A 24 8.07 14.51 0.90
N THR A 25 7.28 14.13 -0.09
CA THR A 25 6.22 15.01 -0.62
C THR A 25 5.19 15.36 0.46
N ALA A 26 4.79 14.41 1.31
CA ALA A 26 3.95 14.71 2.48
C ALA A 26 4.63 15.72 3.42
N LEU A 27 5.92 15.54 3.72
CA LEU A 27 6.67 16.46 4.57
C LEU A 27 6.70 17.88 3.99
N GLU A 28 6.93 18.01 2.68
CA GLU A 28 6.91 19.30 1.97
C GLU A 28 5.55 20.00 2.05
N ARG A 29 4.46 19.22 2.12
CA ARG A 29 3.09 19.71 2.33
C ARG A 29 2.73 19.94 3.81
N LEU A 30 3.68 19.82 4.74
CA LEU A 30 3.47 19.94 6.19
C LEU A 30 2.48 18.87 6.74
N GLU A 31 2.53 17.67 6.16
CA GLU A 31 1.79 16.50 6.64
C GLU A 31 2.70 15.59 7.47
N VAL A 32 2.10 14.63 8.18
CA VAL A 32 2.87 13.53 8.79
C VAL A 32 3.59 12.78 7.65
N PRO A 33 4.92 12.55 7.72
CA PRO A 33 5.71 12.05 6.61
C PRO A 33 5.55 10.54 6.42
N VAL A 34 4.36 10.13 5.98
CA VAL A 34 4.02 8.76 5.60
C VAL A 34 3.70 8.75 4.11
N GLY A 35 4.38 7.85 3.40
CA GLY A 35 4.18 7.55 2.00
C GLY A 35 4.11 6.04 1.77
N CYS A 36 3.41 5.65 0.70
CA CYS A 36 3.25 4.27 0.28
C CYS A 36 3.14 4.13 -1.25
N VAL A 37 3.39 2.91 -1.74
CA VAL A 37 3.12 2.51 -3.12
C VAL A 37 2.46 1.13 -3.15
N ILE A 38 1.52 0.94 -4.07
CA ILE A 38 0.89 -0.33 -4.38
C ILE A 38 1.49 -0.86 -5.67
N VAL A 39 1.98 -2.10 -5.64
CA VAL A 39 2.72 -2.74 -6.72
C VAL A 39 1.98 -3.97 -7.21
N LYS A 40 1.83 -4.11 -8.53
CA LYS A 40 1.35 -5.32 -9.20
C LYS A 40 2.31 -5.69 -10.32
N ASP A 41 2.69 -6.96 -10.42
CA ASP A 41 3.56 -7.47 -11.50
C ASP A 41 4.85 -6.64 -11.69
N GLY A 42 5.49 -6.25 -10.57
CA GLY A 42 6.72 -5.46 -10.56
C GLY A 42 6.55 -3.99 -10.96
N LYS A 43 5.31 -3.48 -11.04
CA LYS A 43 5.03 -2.08 -11.41
C LYS A 43 4.23 -1.38 -10.33
N VAL A 44 4.62 -0.15 -10.02
CA VAL A 44 3.80 0.73 -9.17
C VAL A 44 2.54 1.10 -9.95
N ILE A 45 1.39 0.71 -9.42
CA ILE A 45 0.07 1.02 -10.00
C ILE A 45 -0.62 2.18 -9.28
N ALA A 46 -0.23 2.46 -8.03
CA ALA A 46 -0.63 3.66 -7.31
C ALA A 46 0.40 4.04 -6.25
N SER A 47 0.40 5.31 -5.89
CA SER A 47 1.15 5.87 -4.77
C SER A 47 0.23 6.72 -3.92
N GLY A 48 0.61 6.92 -2.66
CA GLY A 48 -0.16 7.74 -1.73
C GLY A 48 0.73 8.29 -0.63
N SER A 49 0.39 9.48 -0.17
CA SER A 49 1.04 10.16 0.94
C SER A 49 -0.03 10.84 1.79
N ASN A 50 0.24 11.06 3.08
CA ASN A 50 -0.75 11.70 3.96
C ASN A 50 -1.18 13.07 3.40
N ARG A 51 -2.48 13.36 3.52
CA ARG A 51 -3.13 14.61 3.13
C ARG A 51 -4.19 15.05 4.16
N THR A 52 -4.00 14.67 5.41
CA THR A 52 -4.96 14.87 6.50
C THR A 52 -5.24 16.35 6.78
N ASN A 53 -4.19 17.18 6.81
CA ASN A 53 -4.28 18.61 7.05
C ASN A 53 -4.81 19.34 5.81
N GLU A 54 -4.26 19.03 4.63
CA GLU A 54 -4.59 19.63 3.34
C GLU A 54 -6.08 19.46 3.03
N THR A 55 -6.60 18.24 3.20
CA THR A 55 -8.00 17.91 2.92
C THR A 55 -8.94 18.19 4.09
N ARG A 56 -8.40 18.53 5.26
CA ARG A 56 -9.14 18.66 6.53
C ARG A 56 -9.96 17.41 6.85
N ASN A 57 -9.44 16.25 6.50
CA ASN A 57 -10.07 14.97 6.72
C ASN A 57 -9.06 13.99 7.33
N ALA A 58 -9.32 13.61 8.57
CA ALA A 58 -8.46 12.74 9.36
C ALA A 58 -8.27 11.35 8.75
N THR A 59 -9.13 10.91 7.81
CA THR A 59 -9.01 9.59 7.18
C THR A 59 -8.04 9.57 6.00
N ARG A 60 -7.51 10.72 5.54
CA ARG A 60 -6.63 10.81 4.35
C ARG A 60 -5.18 10.43 4.66
N HIS A 61 -5.02 9.21 5.14
CA HIS A 61 -3.73 8.55 5.31
C HIS A 61 -3.18 8.06 3.97
N ALA A 62 -1.87 7.87 3.88
CA ALA A 62 -1.18 7.43 2.67
C ALA A 62 -1.82 6.19 2.03
N GLU A 63 -2.17 5.18 2.83
CA GLU A 63 -2.76 3.93 2.35
C GLU A 63 -4.15 4.15 1.78
N MET A 64 -4.94 5.04 2.40
CA MET A 64 -6.29 5.39 1.94
C MET A 64 -6.23 6.17 0.63
N GLU A 65 -5.31 7.12 0.49
CA GLU A 65 -5.13 7.87 -0.76
C GLU A 65 -4.70 6.96 -1.92
N ALA A 66 -3.82 5.99 -1.66
CA ALA A 66 -3.40 5.02 -2.68
C ALA A 66 -4.55 4.08 -3.11
N ILE A 67 -5.36 3.60 -2.15
CA ILE A 67 -6.55 2.77 -2.44
C ILE A 67 -7.57 3.57 -3.25
N ASP A 68 -7.93 4.77 -2.81
CA ASP A 68 -8.91 5.62 -3.48
C ASP A 68 -8.50 5.93 -4.92
N THR A 69 -7.20 6.18 -5.15
CA THR A 69 -6.65 6.41 -6.50
C THR A 69 -6.92 5.21 -7.41
N LEU A 70 -6.67 3.98 -6.95
CA LEU A 70 -6.94 2.78 -7.74
C LEU A 70 -8.44 2.57 -7.97
N LEU A 71 -9.25 2.73 -6.93
CA LEU A 71 -10.70 2.54 -7.02
C LEU A 71 -11.33 3.50 -8.03
N LEU A 72 -10.92 4.78 -8.02
CA LEU A 72 -11.39 5.78 -8.98
C LEU A 72 -10.98 5.44 -10.42
N LEU A 73 -9.75 4.96 -10.62
CA LEU A 73 -9.27 4.52 -11.94
C LEU A 73 -10.04 3.30 -12.44
N TRP A 74 -10.19 2.27 -11.61
CA TRP A 74 -10.88 1.04 -11.98
C TRP A 74 -12.38 1.20 -12.18
N GLN A 75 -13.01 2.10 -11.42
CA GLN A 75 -14.40 2.48 -11.66
C GLN A 75 -14.56 3.15 -13.03
N LYS A 76 -13.61 4.02 -13.42
CA LYS A 76 -13.61 4.67 -14.74
C LYS A 76 -13.36 3.66 -15.87
N ASP A 77 -12.49 2.69 -15.64
CA ASP A 77 -12.18 1.62 -16.59
C ASP A 77 -13.29 0.55 -16.67
N GLY A 78 -14.34 0.67 -15.85
CA GLY A 78 -15.52 -0.19 -15.87
C GLY A 78 -15.28 -1.58 -15.28
N LEU A 79 -14.28 -1.74 -14.42
CA LEU A 79 -14.00 -3.02 -13.78
C LEU A 79 -15.15 -3.44 -12.86
N SER A 80 -15.46 -4.73 -12.88
CA SER A 80 -16.43 -5.30 -11.95
C SER A 80 -15.86 -5.36 -10.54
N GLN A 81 -16.73 -5.48 -9.53
CA GLN A 81 -16.30 -5.66 -8.14
C GLN A 81 -15.42 -6.92 -7.98
N SER A 82 -15.70 -7.98 -8.74
CA SER A 82 -14.87 -9.20 -8.75
C SER A 82 -13.49 -8.98 -9.35
N ASP A 83 -13.38 -8.17 -10.41
CA ASP A 83 -12.08 -7.84 -11.01
C ASP A 83 -11.22 -7.03 -10.03
N VAL A 84 -11.83 -6.03 -9.39
CA VAL A 84 -11.16 -5.19 -8.36
C VAL A 84 -10.64 -6.05 -7.22
N ALA A 85 -11.46 -6.94 -6.66
CA ALA A 85 -11.06 -7.81 -5.56
C ALA A 85 -9.90 -8.74 -5.96
N LYS A 86 -9.98 -9.33 -7.16
CA LYS A 86 -8.91 -10.19 -7.70
C LYS A 86 -7.62 -9.40 -7.86
N ILE A 87 -7.67 -8.23 -8.48
CA ILE A 87 -6.47 -7.43 -8.74
C ILE A 87 -5.81 -7.02 -7.41
N PHE A 88 -6.59 -6.60 -6.41
CA PHE A 88 -6.02 -6.26 -5.12
C PHE A 88 -5.35 -7.46 -4.42
N SER A 89 -5.89 -8.67 -4.54
CA SER A 89 -5.26 -9.88 -3.95
C SER A 89 -3.88 -10.21 -4.54
N GLU A 90 -3.55 -9.68 -5.72
CA GLU A 90 -2.27 -9.85 -6.41
C GLU A 90 -1.29 -8.68 -6.15
N CYS A 91 -1.71 -7.66 -5.39
CA CYS A 91 -0.95 -6.45 -5.16
C CYS A 91 -0.15 -6.48 -3.85
N VAL A 92 1.03 -5.87 -3.86
CA VAL A 92 1.89 -5.68 -2.68
C VAL A 92 1.92 -4.22 -2.28
N LEU A 93 1.68 -3.92 -1.00
CA LEU A 93 1.84 -2.59 -0.43
C LEU A 93 3.25 -2.42 0.16
N TYR A 94 3.93 -1.35 -0.23
CA TYR A 94 5.13 -0.86 0.43
C TYR A 94 4.80 0.45 1.12
N VAL A 95 4.98 0.53 2.43
CA VAL A 95 4.66 1.72 3.22
C VAL A 95 5.81 2.03 4.18
N THR A 96 6.06 3.31 4.38
CA THR A 96 7.16 3.84 5.20
C THR A 96 6.94 3.71 6.71
N CYS A 97 5.69 3.54 7.13
CA CYS A 97 5.28 3.34 8.51
C CYS A 97 4.34 2.15 8.60
N GLU A 98 4.25 1.51 9.77
CA GLU A 98 3.25 0.49 10.00
C GLU A 98 1.82 1.08 9.87
N PRO A 99 0.90 0.41 9.15
CA PRO A 99 -0.47 0.86 9.04
C PRO A 99 -1.18 0.94 10.40
N CYS A 100 -1.85 2.05 10.67
CA CYS A 100 -2.67 2.16 11.88
C CYS A 100 -3.89 1.23 11.81
N ILE A 101 -4.61 1.06 12.92
CA ILE A 101 -5.78 0.15 13.00
C ILE A 101 -6.85 0.40 11.92
N MET A 102 -7.06 1.67 11.54
CA MET A 102 -7.99 2.05 10.47
C MET A 102 -7.49 1.55 9.10
N CYS A 103 -6.25 1.89 8.74
CA CYS A 103 -5.65 1.49 7.46
C CYS A 103 -5.52 -0.03 7.37
N ALA A 104 -5.09 -0.68 8.45
CA ALA A 104 -5.01 -2.14 8.56
C ALA A 104 -6.36 -2.81 8.29
N ALA A 105 -7.44 -2.32 8.90
CA ALA A 105 -8.78 -2.82 8.65
C ALA A 105 -9.21 -2.60 7.19
N ALA A 106 -9.00 -1.41 6.64
CA ALA A 106 -9.34 -1.09 5.25
C ALA A 106 -8.60 -2.00 4.26
N LEU A 107 -7.29 -2.18 4.43
CA LEU A 107 -6.46 -3.09 3.64
C LEU A 107 -6.96 -4.53 3.72
N SER A 108 -7.48 -4.96 4.87
CA SER A 108 -8.04 -6.31 5.02
C SER A 108 -9.34 -6.47 4.23
N TYR A 109 -10.18 -5.44 4.16
CA TYR A 109 -11.42 -5.49 3.39
C TYR A 109 -11.18 -5.55 1.88
N VAL A 110 -10.07 -4.98 1.41
CA VAL A 110 -9.68 -5.04 -0.01
C VAL A 110 -8.68 -6.15 -0.32
N SER A 111 -8.43 -7.09 0.60
CA SER A 111 -7.48 -8.20 0.42
C SER A 111 -6.01 -7.80 0.17
N LEU A 112 -5.63 -6.56 0.50
CA LEU A 112 -4.23 -6.07 0.43
C LEU A 112 -3.42 -6.37 1.69
N PHE A 113 -4.08 -6.68 2.81
CA PHE A 113 -3.43 -6.83 4.11
C PHE A 113 -2.52 -8.05 4.21
N GLN A 114 -2.89 -9.15 3.55
CA GLN A 114 -2.11 -10.39 3.56
C GLN A 114 -0.72 -10.19 2.93
N MET A 115 -0.65 -9.52 1.77
CA MET A 115 0.60 -9.32 1.06
C MET A 115 1.57 -8.37 1.78
N PHE A 116 1.07 -7.41 2.57
CA PHE A 116 1.92 -6.54 3.39
C PHE A 116 2.74 -7.35 4.41
N TYR A 117 2.13 -8.30 5.11
CA TYR A 117 2.81 -9.16 6.08
C TYR A 117 3.68 -10.24 5.44
N GLU A 118 3.25 -10.79 4.30
CA GLU A 118 3.97 -11.87 3.63
C GLU A 118 5.18 -11.37 2.82
N ARG A 119 5.10 -10.15 2.26
CA ARG A 119 6.12 -9.63 1.33
C ARG A 119 6.56 -8.18 1.55
N GLY A 120 5.73 -7.34 2.16
CA GLY A 120 5.95 -5.89 2.25
C GLY A 120 6.87 -5.43 3.39
N ASN A 121 6.87 -6.14 4.52
CA ASN A 121 7.70 -5.78 5.67
C ASN A 121 8.04 -6.99 6.57
N PRO A 122 9.29 -7.53 6.52
CA PRO A 122 9.70 -8.66 7.37
C PRO A 122 9.77 -8.33 8.87
N ASN A 123 9.73 -7.04 9.24
CA ASN A 123 9.77 -6.56 10.62
C ASN A 123 8.39 -6.07 11.11
N ALA A 124 7.31 -6.29 10.35
CA ALA A 124 5.98 -5.90 10.80
C ALA A 124 5.59 -6.69 12.07
N PRO A 125 5.01 -6.05 13.09
CA PRO A 125 4.57 -6.75 14.29
C PRO A 125 3.49 -7.77 13.93
N LYS A 126 3.46 -8.92 14.62
CA LYS A 126 2.51 -9.99 14.30
C LYS A 126 1.07 -9.44 14.30
N PRO A 127 0.28 -9.67 13.25
CA PRO A 127 -1.07 -9.12 13.17
C PRO A 127 -1.89 -9.60 14.37
N HIS A 128 -2.66 -8.71 14.99
CA HIS A 128 -3.49 -9.01 16.15
C HIS A 128 -4.57 -10.08 15.87
N ARG A 129 -4.86 -10.37 14.60
CA ARG A 129 -5.76 -11.43 14.15
C ARG A 129 -5.04 -12.25 13.09
N ALA A 130 -5.26 -13.56 13.09
CA ALA A 130 -4.72 -14.42 12.04
C ALA A 130 -5.17 -13.92 10.66
N VAL A 131 -4.24 -13.81 9.72
CA VAL A 131 -4.55 -13.54 8.33
C VAL A 131 -5.35 -14.74 7.83
N VAL A 132 -6.63 -14.52 7.54
CA VAL A 132 -7.53 -15.58 7.08
C VAL A 132 -7.23 -15.80 5.60
N GLN A 133 -6.70 -16.97 5.25
CA GLN A 133 -6.67 -17.42 3.86
C GLN A 133 -8.12 -17.64 3.42
N LEU A 134 -8.59 -16.86 2.44
CA LEU A 134 -9.85 -17.13 1.73
C LEU A 134 -9.66 -18.25 0.72
#